data_AF-A0A0H5Q1Q0-F1
#
_entry.id   AF-A0A0H5Q1Q0-F1
#
_cell.length_a   1.000
_cell.length_b   1.000
_cell.length_c   1.000
_cell.angle_alpha   90.00
_cell.angle_beta   90.00
_cell.angle_gamma   90.00
#
_symmetry.space_group_name_H-M   'P 1'
#
loop_
_entity.id
_entity.type
_entity.pdbx_description
1 polymer ?
#
loop_
_entity_poly.entity_id
_entity_poly.type
_entity_poly.pdbx_seq_one_letter_code
_entity_poly.pdbx_strand_id
1 'polypeptide(L)' 'MRSTVNIRGDLEKYVRQESLRSGMTIPNVIVNLAVSGMEYKEALKSFSVLATALQNIESEGLNGKKIDIRGD' A
#
# COMPACT_ATOMS: atom_id res chain seq x y z
N MET A 1 -19.31 17.46 10.53
CA MET A 1 -18.83 16.30 11.32
C MET A 1 -17.50 16.70 11.96
N ARG A 2 -17.37 16.64 13.29
CA ARG A 2 -16.13 17.02 14.01
C ARG A 2 -15.43 15.75 14.46
N SER A 3 -14.20 15.54 14.01
CA SER A 3 -13.37 14.41 14.45
C SER A 3 -12.28 14.94 15.38
N THR A 4 -12.10 14.30 16.53
CA THR A 4 -11.05 14.65 17.49
C THR A 4 -10.05 13.51 17.51
N VAL A 5 -8.78 13.83 17.26
CA VAL A 5 -7.70 12.84 17.16
C VAL A 5 -6.68 13.12 18.26
N ASN A 6 -6.27 12.07 18.97
CA ASN A 6 -5.27 12.18 20.03
C ASN A 6 -3.94 11.62 19.51
N ILE A 7 -2.90 12.44 19.48
CA ILE A 7 -1.57 12.12 18.97
C ILE A 7 -0.56 12.28 20.10
N ARG A 8 0.34 11.30 20.27
CA ARG A 8 1.32 11.26 21.37
C ARG A 8 2.65 10.71 20.87
N GLY A 9 3.72 11.05 21.59
CA GLY A 9 5.05 10.50 21.35
C GLY A 9 5.67 11.05 20.07
N ASP A 10 6.33 10.18 19.29
CA ASP A 10 7.10 10.62 18.12
C ASP A 10 6.23 11.16 16.97
N LEU A 11 4.99 10.69 16.88
CA LEU A 11 4.03 11.23 15.91
C LEU A 11 3.66 12.69 16.22
N GLU A 12 3.58 13.05 17.51
CA GLU A 12 3.35 14.44 17.91
C GLU A 12 4.52 15.34 17.49
N LYS A 13 5.76 14.88 17.73
CA LYS A 13 6.98 15.63 17.34
C LYS A 13 7.04 15.81 15.82
N TYR A 14 6.78 14.74 15.07
CA TYR A 14 6.78 14.76 13.61
C TYR A 14 5.76 15.78 13.06
N VAL A 15 4.50 15.72 13.53
CA VAL A 15 3.45 16.61 13.03
C VAL A 15 3.76 18.08 13.34
N ARG A 16 4.37 18.37 14.51
CA ARG A 16 4.83 19.73 14.85
C ARG A 16 5.95 20.20 13.92
N GLN A 17 6.95 19.35 13.66
CA GLN A 17 8.07 19.69 12.76
C GLN A 17 7.59 19.89 11.32
N GLU A 18 6.70 19.02 10.83
CA GLU A 18 6.14 19.14 9.49
C GLU A 18 5.26 20.38 9.31
N SER A 19 4.49 20.75 10.34
CA SER A 19 3.73 22.00 10.33
C SER A 19 4.65 23.22 10.17
N LEU A 20 5.78 23.25 10.89
CA LEU A 20 6.78 24.31 10.76
C LEU A 20 7.47 24.30 9.39
N ARG A 21 7.82 23.12 8.88
CA ARG A 21 8.54 22.96 7.61
C ARG A 21 7.68 23.34 6.40
N SER A 22 6.42 22.92 6.40
CA SER A 22 5.50 23.10 5.27
C SER A 22 4.67 24.39 5.33
N GLY A 23 4.63 25.04 6.50
CA GLY A 23 3.71 26.15 6.77
C GLY A 23 2.24 25.72 6.90
N MET A 24 1.94 24.41 6.83
CA MET A 24 0.59 23.89 6.98
C MET A 24 0.16 23.84 8.44
N THR A 25 -1.14 23.97 8.69
CA THR A 25 -1.69 23.74 10.02
C THR A 25 -1.61 22.26 10.40
N ILE A 26 -1.44 21.99 11.70
CA ILE A 26 -1.38 20.63 12.25
C ILE A 26 -2.53 19.72 11.74
N PRO A 27 -3.81 20.17 11.71
CA PRO A 27 -4.89 19.35 11.17
C PRO A 27 -4.68 18.94 9.71
N ASN A 28 -4.19 19.85 8.85
CA ASN A 28 -3.94 19.53 7.44
C ASN A 28 -2.79 18.54 7.28
N VAL A 29 -1.73 18.66 8.09
CA VAL A 29 -0.64 17.68 8.12
C VAL A 29 -1.17 16.30 8.49
N ILE A 30 -2.05 16.20 9.49
CA ILE A 30 -2.67 14.94 9.91
C ILE A 30 -3.56 14.35 8.81
N VAL A 31 -4.37 15.19 8.16
CA VAL A 31 -5.22 14.75 7.04
C VAL A 31 -4.37 14.21 5.90
N ASN A 32 -3.32 14.92 5.50
CA ASN A 32 -2.42 14.47 4.44
C ASN A 32 -1.75 13.15 4.80
N LEU A 33 -1.28 12.99 6.05
CA LEU A 33 -0.69 11.74 6.52
C LEU A 33 -1.68 10.57 6.45
N ALA A 34 -2.95 10.81 6.84
CA ALA A 34 -3.99 9.81 6.75
C ALA A 34 -4.29 9.43 5.30
N VAL A 35 -4.36 10.40 4.37
CA VAL A 35 -4.55 10.16 2.94
C VAL A 35 -3.42 9.33 2.37
N SER A 36 -2.16 9.72 2.61
CA SER A 36 -0.99 8.96 2.14
C SER A 36 -0.94 7.55 2.73
N GLY A 37 -1.35 7.37 3.99
CA GLY A 37 -1.45 6.05 4.60
C GLY A 37 -2.52 5.16 3.95
N MET A 38 -3.65 5.74 3.54
CA MET A 38 -4.70 5.03 2.80
C MET A 38 -4.22 4.64 1.40
N GLU A 39 -3.60 5.55 0.67
CA GLU A 39 -3.02 5.29 -0.65
C GLU A 39 -1.96 4.18 -0.60
N TYR A 40 -1.08 4.22 0.40
CA TYR A 40 -0.08 3.18 0.61
C TYR A 40 -0.72 1.80 0.82
N LYS A 41 -1.79 1.73 1.62
CA LYS A 41 -2.53 0.48 1.84
C LYS A 41 -3.19 -0.05 0.56
N GLU A 42 -3.77 0.82 -0.25
CA GLU A 42 -4.35 0.42 -1.54
C GLU A 42 -3.26 -0.03 -2.53
N ALA A 43 -2.12 0.65 -2.57
CA ALA A 43 -0.99 0.24 -3.38
C ALA A 43 -0.48 -1.16 -3.00
N LEU A 44 -0.37 -1.46 -1.70
CA LEU A 44 0.02 -2.80 -1.21
C LEU A 44 -0.96 -3.89 -1.68
N LYS A 45 -2.27 -3.61 -1.67
CA LYS A 45 -3.27 -4.56 -2.19
C LYS A 45 -3.07 -4.81 -3.69
N SER A 46 -2.85 -3.76 -4.47
CA SER A 46 -2.59 -3.87 -5.91
C SER A 46 -1.34 -4.70 -6.19
N PHE A 47 -0.27 -4.52 -5.42
CA PHE A 47 0.92 -5.37 -5.52
C PHE A 47 0.65 -6.82 -5.18
N SER A 48 -0.15 -7.09 -4.14
CA SER A 48 -0.56 -8.45 -3.80
C SER A 48 -1.34 -9.11 -4.94
N VAL A 49 -2.25 -8.39 -5.60
CA VAL A 49 -3.02 -8.92 -6.75
C VAL A 49 -2.07 -9.21 -7.92
N LEU A 50 -1.14 -8.30 -8.22
CA LEU A 50 -0.14 -8.50 -9.27
C LEU A 50 0.73 -9.73 -9.00
N ALA A 51 1.22 -9.89 -7.77
CA ALA A 51 2.03 -11.04 -7.37
C ALA A 51 1.25 -12.37 -7.55
N THR A 52 -0.02 -12.41 -7.14
CA THR A 52 -0.89 -13.57 -7.36
C THR A 52 -1.09 -13.86 -8.85
N ALA A 53 -1.30 -12.83 -9.67
CA ALA A 53 -1.46 -12.99 -11.12
C ALA A 53 -0.19 -13.57 -11.77
N LEU A 54 1.00 -13.09 -11.37
CA LEU A 54 2.27 -13.63 -11.84
C LEU A 54 2.48 -15.10 -11.43
N GLN A 55 2.15 -15.45 -10.18
CA GLN A 55 2.26 -16.82 -9.69
C GLN A 55 1.34 -17.79 -10.45
N ASN A 56 0.14 -17.33 -10.84
CA ASN A 56 -0.79 -18.12 -11.64
C ASN A 56 -0.25 -18.35 -13.07
N ILE A 57 0.40 -17.34 -13.68
CA ILE A 57 1.03 -17.48 -15.00
C ILE A 57 2.18 -18.50 -14.97
N GLU A 58 3.04 -18.46 -13.96
CA GLU A 58 4.11 -19.46 -13.78
C GLU A 58 3.54 -20.88 -13.60
N SER A 59 2.42 -21.01 -12.88
CA SER A 59 1.76 -22.29 -12.63
C SER A 59 1.09 -22.85 -13.89
N GLU A 60 0.47 -22.02 -14.73
CA GLU A 60 -0.12 -22.45 -16.01
C GLU A 60 0.93 -22.85 -17.04
N GLY A 61 2.08 -22.16 -17.08
CA GLY A 61 3.21 -22.51 -17.95
C GLY A 61 3.82 -23.89 -17.65
N LEU A 62 3.71 -24.38 -16.41
CA LEU A 62 4.13 -25.71 -16.00
C LEU A 62 3.11 -26.80 -16.36
N ASN A 63 1.82 -26.48 -16.37
CA ASN A 63 0.74 -27.45 -16.60
C ASN A 63 0.48 -27.72 -18.10
N GLY A 64 0.87 -26.79 -18.99
CA GLY A 64 0.81 -26.95 -20.44
C GLY A 64 1.88 -27.86 -21.05
N LYS A 65 2.84 -28.36 -20.25
CA LYS A 65 3.96 -29.21 -20.71
C LYS A 65 3.79 -30.67 -20.33
N LYS A 66 2.57 -31.22 -20.32
CA LYS A 66 2.37 -32.65 -20.58
C LYS A 66 2.37 -32.84 -22.09
N ILE A 67 3.59 -32.95 -22.63
CA ILE A 67 3.84 -33.38 -23.99
C ILE A 67 3.26 -34.79 -24.10
N ASP A 68 2.20 -34.94 -24.88
CA ASP A 68 1.67 -36.24 -25.29
C ASP A 68 2.69 -36.84 -26.27
N ILE A 69 3.71 -37.50 -25.72
CA ILE A 69 4.65 -38.34 -26.47
C ILE A 69 4.00 -39.72 -26.59
N ARG A 70 3.09 -39.87 -27.55
CA ARG A 70 2.71 -41.15 -28.16
C ARG A 70 3.03 -40.99 -29.65
N GLY A 71 4.07 -41.57 -30.24
CA GLY A 71 4.79 -42.79 -29.90
C GLY A 71 4.03 -43.99 -30.47
N ASP A 72 4.23 -44.21 -31.78
CA ASP A 72 3.73 -45.29 -32.68
C ASP A 72 2.21 -45.46 -32.89
#